data_AF-A0A8H7K5Q1-F1
#
_entry.id   AF-A0A8H7K5Q1-F1
#
_cell.length_a   1.000
_cell.length_b   1.000
_cell.length_c   1.000
_cell.angle_alpha   90.00
_cell.angle_beta   90.00
_cell.angle_gamma   90.00
#
_symmetry.space_group_name_H-M   'P 1'
#
loop_
_entity.id
_entity.type
_entity.pdbx_description
1 polymer ?
#
loop_
_entity_poly.entity_id
_entity_poly.type
_entity_poly.pdbx_seq_one_letter_code
_entity_poly.pdbx_strand_id
1 'polypeptide(L)'
;MDDHTVHQPHQPHQPAQNGVQPPPAPRYAASPATSNPKPTVGSEEWHKMRKDNHKEVERRRRETINEGINELAKIVPGCEKNKGSILQRAVNFIQLLKENEQQNLEKWTLEKLLTEQAITELSTSNDKLKQECERLYRELEI
;
A
#
# COMPACT_ATOMS: atom_id res chain seq x y z
N MET A 1 -47.81 47.25 -5.13
CA MET A 1 -46.74 46.56 -4.38
C MET A 1 -46.89 45.13 -4.80
N ASP A 2 -46.25 44.79 -5.91
CA ASP A 2 -46.50 43.53 -6.62
C ASP A 2 -45.13 43.00 -7.04
N ASP A 3 -44.73 41.95 -6.32
CA ASP A 3 -43.46 41.25 -6.49
C ASP A 3 -43.57 40.34 -7.71
N HIS A 4 -42.77 40.61 -8.73
CA HIS A 4 -42.56 39.71 -9.86
C HIS A 4 -41.10 39.28 -9.88
N THR A 5 -40.83 38.25 -9.10
CA THR A 5 -39.64 37.39 -9.19
C THR A 5 -39.56 36.77 -10.60
N VAL A 6 -38.57 37.19 -11.39
CA VAL A 6 -38.18 36.56 -12.65
C VAL A 6 -37.32 35.32 -12.36
N HIS A 7 -37.85 34.14 -12.71
CA HIS A 7 -37.07 32.90 -12.80
C HIS A 7 -36.34 32.82 -14.15
N GLN A 8 -35.01 32.70 -14.11
CA GLN A 8 -34.16 32.43 -15.25
C GLN A 8 -33.87 30.92 -15.33
N PRO A 9 -34.08 30.24 -16.48
CA PRO A 9 -33.78 28.81 -16.60
C PRO A 9 -32.28 28.56 -16.81
N HIS A 10 -31.71 27.65 -16.02
CA HIS A 10 -30.36 27.11 -16.18
C HIS A 10 -30.27 26.19 -17.41
N GLN A 11 -29.27 26.41 -18.26
CA GLN A 11 -28.82 25.46 -19.28
C GLN A 11 -27.91 24.38 -18.67
N PRO A 12 -27.98 23.11 -19.11
CA PRO A 12 -27.03 22.09 -18.69
C PRO A 12 -25.72 22.19 -19.51
N HIS A 13 -24.59 22.26 -18.80
CA HIS A 13 -23.23 22.16 -19.33
C HIS A 13 -22.96 20.77 -19.94
N GLN A 14 -22.38 20.70 -21.14
CA GLN A 14 -21.75 19.51 -21.70
C GLN A 14 -20.26 19.46 -21.31
N PRO A 15 -19.68 18.29 -20.96
CA PRO A 15 -18.24 18.19 -20.78
C PRO A 15 -17.51 18.03 -22.13
N ALA A 16 -16.44 18.78 -22.29
CA ALA A 16 -15.57 18.81 -23.47
C ALA A 16 -14.86 17.46 -23.71
N GLN A 17 -14.85 17.00 -24.97
CA GLN A 17 -14.07 15.86 -25.44
C GLN A 17 -12.61 16.27 -25.68
N ASN A 18 -11.67 15.70 -24.92
CA ASN A 18 -10.25 15.71 -25.25
C ASN A 18 -9.97 14.63 -26.32
N GLY A 19 -9.53 15.06 -27.50
CA GLY A 19 -9.17 14.20 -28.61
C GLY A 19 -7.75 13.67 -28.51
N VAL A 20 -7.60 12.34 -28.48
CA VAL A 20 -6.38 11.63 -28.88
C VAL A 20 -6.83 10.38 -29.65
N GLN A 21 -6.59 10.34 -30.97
CA GLN A 21 -6.84 9.18 -31.82
C GLN A 21 -5.65 8.21 -31.78
N PRO A 22 -5.84 6.89 -31.59
CA PRO A 22 -4.78 5.91 -31.82
C PRO A 22 -4.74 5.42 -33.30
N PRO A 23 -3.58 4.93 -33.79
CA PRO A 23 -3.37 4.59 -35.20
C PRO A 23 -4.04 3.26 -35.62
N PRO A 24 -4.30 3.04 -36.93
CA PRO A 24 -4.99 1.84 -37.41
C PRO A 24 -4.05 0.63 -37.49
N ALA A 25 -4.41 -0.47 -36.83
CA ALA A 25 -3.74 -1.77 -36.91
C ALA A 25 -4.25 -2.61 -38.12
N PRO A 26 -3.44 -3.51 -38.70
CA PRO A 26 -3.76 -4.20 -39.95
C PRO A 26 -4.81 -5.29 -39.75
N ARG A 27 -5.76 -5.35 -40.68
CA ARG A 27 -6.82 -6.36 -40.76
C ARG A 27 -6.26 -7.70 -41.22
N TYR A 28 -6.24 -8.72 -40.36
CA TYR A 28 -6.17 -10.11 -40.80
C TYR A 28 -7.00 -11.06 -39.93
N ALA A 29 -7.69 -11.96 -40.64
CA ALA A 29 -8.27 -13.23 -40.24
C ALA A 29 -9.47 -13.23 -39.28
N ALA A 30 -10.67 -13.33 -39.87
CA ALA A 30 -11.88 -13.76 -39.19
C ALA A 30 -11.73 -15.20 -38.69
N SER A 31 -11.68 -15.37 -37.36
CA SER A 31 -12.07 -16.62 -36.70
C SER A 31 -13.59 -16.60 -36.50
N PRO A 32 -14.32 -17.73 -36.63
CA PRO A 32 -15.74 -17.76 -36.36
C PRO A 32 -15.94 -17.72 -34.84
N ALA A 33 -15.85 -16.53 -34.26
CA ALA A 33 -16.38 -16.29 -32.94
C ALA A 33 -17.90 -16.42 -33.04
N THR A 34 -18.47 -17.29 -32.21
CA THR A 34 -19.91 -17.39 -31.96
C THR A 34 -20.43 -16.04 -31.49
N SER A 35 -20.76 -15.18 -32.46
CA SER A 35 -21.25 -13.83 -32.24
C SER A 35 -22.71 -13.93 -31.86
N ASN A 36 -23.00 -14.06 -30.57
CA ASN A 36 -24.30 -13.58 -30.09
C ASN A 36 -24.36 -12.09 -30.45
N PRO A 37 -25.30 -11.65 -31.32
CA PRO A 37 -25.41 -10.26 -31.70
C PRO A 37 -25.68 -9.44 -30.43
N LYS A 38 -24.97 -8.31 -30.28
CA LYS A 38 -25.23 -7.38 -29.17
C LYS A 38 -26.71 -6.95 -29.26
N PRO A 39 -27.50 -7.14 -28.20
CA PRO A 39 -28.93 -6.85 -28.24
C PRO A 39 -29.17 -5.37 -28.57
N THR A 40 -30.24 -5.09 -29.31
CA THR A 40 -30.61 -3.74 -29.77
C THR A 40 -30.80 -2.80 -28.59
N VAL A 41 -30.24 -1.59 -28.65
CA VAL A 41 -30.36 -0.58 -27.57
C VAL A 41 -31.84 -0.28 -27.32
N GLY A 42 -32.28 -0.43 -26.06
CA GLY A 42 -33.68 -0.27 -25.66
C GLY A 42 -34.53 -1.55 -25.71
N SER A 43 -33.98 -2.68 -26.17
CA SER A 43 -34.68 -3.98 -26.06
C SER A 43 -34.67 -4.52 -24.62
N GLU A 44 -35.64 -5.37 -24.30
CA GLU A 44 -35.71 -6.10 -23.02
C GLU A 44 -34.40 -6.84 -22.71
N GLU A 45 -33.80 -7.45 -23.73
CA GLU A 45 -32.53 -8.19 -23.66
C GLU A 45 -31.34 -7.27 -23.38
N TRP A 46 -31.35 -6.06 -23.95
CA TRP A 46 -30.32 -5.05 -23.68
C TRP A 46 -30.41 -4.53 -22.23
N HIS A 47 -31.62 -4.29 -21.73
CA HIS A 47 -31.84 -3.92 -20.33
C HIS A 47 -31.41 -5.04 -19.37
N LYS A 48 -31.75 -6.30 -19.67
CA LYS A 48 -31.33 -7.47 -18.89
C LYS A 48 -29.81 -7.63 -18.88
N MET A 49 -29.17 -7.59 -20.05
CA MET A 49 -27.71 -7.68 -20.19
C MET A 49 -27.00 -6.60 -19.39
N ARG A 50 -27.47 -5.35 -19.45
CA ARG A 50 -26.89 -4.24 -18.69
C ARG A 50 -27.03 -4.45 -17.18
N LYS A 51 -28.20 -4.93 -16.72
CA LYS A 51 -28.45 -5.25 -15.30
C LYS A 51 -27.55 -6.37 -14.80
N ASP A 52 -27.42 -7.44 -15.57
CA ASP A 52 -26.60 -8.60 -15.21
C ASP A 52 -25.10 -8.27 -15.24
N ASN A 53 -24.66 -7.46 -16.20
CA ASN A 53 -23.29 -6.94 -16.22
C ASN A 53 -23.00 -6.07 -14.99
N HIS A 54 -23.92 -5.18 -14.61
CA HIS A 54 -23.76 -4.36 -13.41
C HIS A 54 -23.67 -5.19 -12.14
N LYS A 55 -24.51 -6.24 -12.00
CA LYS A 55 -24.44 -7.20 -10.89
C LYS A 55 -23.10 -7.92 -10.83
N GLU A 56 -22.60 -8.35 -11.99
CA GLU A 56 -21.32 -9.06 -12.10
C GLU A 56 -20.14 -8.17 -11.69
N VAL A 57 -20.15 -6.91 -12.11
CA VAL A 57 -19.14 -5.92 -11.70
C VAL A 57 -19.16 -5.73 -10.17
N GLU A 58 -20.34 -5.57 -9.57
CA GLU A 58 -20.45 -5.40 -8.12
C GLU A 58 -20.09 -6.68 -7.35
N ARG A 59 -20.41 -7.87 -7.88
CA ARG A 59 -20.00 -9.15 -7.30
C ARG A 59 -18.47 -9.25 -7.23
N ARG A 60 -17.78 -9.01 -8.35
CA ARG A 60 -16.31 -9.03 -8.40
C ARG A 60 -15.69 -8.02 -7.43
N ARG A 61 -16.24 -6.81 -7.38
CA ARG A 61 -15.79 -5.79 -6.42
C ARG A 61 -15.88 -6.30 -4.97
N ARG A 62 -17.00 -6.93 -4.60
CA ARG A 62 -17.18 -7.49 -3.25
C ARG A 62 -16.21 -8.64 -2.95
N GLU A 63 -15.92 -9.48 -3.94
CA GLU A 63 -14.96 -10.58 -3.80
C GLU A 63 -13.55 -10.05 -3.53
N THR A 64 -13.07 -9.09 -4.32
CA THR A 64 -11.76 -8.45 -4.10
C THR A 64 -11.66 -7.82 -2.71
N ILE A 65 -12.71 -7.15 -2.24
CA ILE A 65 -12.72 -6.56 -0.88
C ILE A 65 -12.66 -7.67 0.19
N ASN A 66 -13.43 -8.74 0.01
CA ASN A 66 -13.45 -9.85 0.97
C ASN A 66 -12.12 -10.59 1.03
N GLU A 67 -11.49 -10.81 -0.13
CA GLU A 67 -10.15 -11.36 -0.23
C GLU A 67 -9.16 -10.49 0.53
N GLY A 68 -9.14 -9.18 0.29
CA GLY A 68 -8.28 -8.24 1.02
C GLY A 68 -8.45 -8.30 2.54
N ILE A 69 -9.70 -8.36 3.02
CA ILE A 69 -9.98 -8.48 4.47
C ILE A 69 -9.51 -9.84 5.01
N ASN A 70 -9.67 -10.92 4.26
CA ASN A 70 -9.22 -12.23 4.69
C ASN A 70 -7.68 -12.35 4.70
N GLU A 71 -6.97 -11.70 3.79
CA GLU A 71 -5.50 -11.64 3.83
C GLU A 71 -5.01 -10.89 5.07
N LEU A 72 -5.65 -9.77 5.43
CA LEU A 72 -5.33 -9.06 6.68
C LEU A 72 -5.51 -9.98 7.91
N ALA A 73 -6.58 -10.78 7.94
CA ALA A 73 -6.84 -11.68 9.06
C ALA A 73 -5.79 -12.79 9.24
N LYS A 74 -5.01 -13.14 8.21
CA LYS A 74 -3.96 -14.16 8.30
C LYS A 74 -2.69 -13.65 8.98
N ILE A 75 -2.38 -12.36 8.80
CA ILE A 75 -1.13 -11.75 9.27
C ILE A 75 -1.30 -10.98 10.58
N VAL A 76 -2.53 -10.56 10.89
CA VAL A 76 -2.84 -9.82 12.12
C VAL A 76 -3.19 -10.82 13.24
N PRO A 77 -2.50 -10.76 14.39
CA PRO A 77 -2.71 -11.72 15.47
C PRO A 77 -4.08 -11.55 16.14
N GLY A 78 -4.70 -12.69 16.48
CA GLY A 78 -5.96 -12.76 17.23
C GLY A 78 -7.19 -12.29 16.45
N CYS A 79 -7.11 -12.17 15.12
CA CYS A 79 -8.28 -11.83 14.32
C CYS A 79 -9.39 -12.87 14.44
N GLU A 80 -10.61 -12.38 14.66
CA GLU A 80 -11.84 -13.18 14.60
C GLU A 80 -12.48 -13.10 13.20
N LYS A 81 -13.58 -13.82 12.96
CA LYS A 81 -14.29 -13.84 11.67
C LYS A 81 -15.07 -12.55 11.34
N ASN A 82 -15.06 -11.56 12.23
CA ASN A 82 -15.78 -10.29 12.02
C ASN A 82 -14.92 -9.28 11.25
N LYS A 83 -15.38 -8.84 10.07
CA LYS A 83 -14.71 -7.86 9.21
C LYS A 83 -14.35 -6.55 9.94
N GLY A 84 -15.25 -6.02 10.77
CA GLY A 84 -14.98 -4.79 11.53
C GLY A 84 -13.88 -4.98 12.57
N SER A 85 -13.88 -6.12 13.26
CA SER A 85 -12.84 -6.48 14.24
C SER A 85 -11.49 -6.69 13.56
N ILE A 86 -11.45 -7.35 12.39
CA ILE A 86 -10.23 -7.53 11.59
C ILE A 86 -9.62 -6.17 11.23
N LEU A 87 -10.43 -5.24 10.72
CA LEU A 87 -9.96 -3.91 10.35
C LEU A 87 -9.42 -3.13 11.56
N GLN A 88 -10.14 -3.13 12.68
CA GLN A 88 -9.68 -2.44 13.89
C GLN A 88 -8.38 -3.04 14.44
N ARG A 89 -8.27 -4.37 14.48
CA ARG A 89 -7.04 -5.05 14.93
C ARG A 89 -5.88 -4.79 13.99
N ALA A 90 -6.11 -4.72 12.67
CA ALA A 90 -5.07 -4.38 11.71
C ALA A 90 -4.50 -2.98 11.98
N VAL A 91 -5.35 -1.99 12.25
CA VAL A 91 -4.90 -0.63 12.61
C VAL A 91 -4.05 -0.65 13.87
N ASN A 92 -4.54 -1.29 14.94
CA ASN A 92 -3.81 -1.38 16.21
C ASN A 92 -2.47 -2.12 16.03
N PHE A 93 -2.44 -3.19 15.23
CA PHE A 93 -1.24 -3.96 14.99
C PHE A 93 -0.19 -3.16 14.21
N ILE A 94 -0.60 -2.37 13.21
CA ILE A 94 0.30 -1.46 12.50
C ILE A 94 0.90 -0.41 13.45
N GLN A 95 0.09 0.14 14.36
CA GLN A 95 0.59 1.08 15.37
C GLN A 95 1.62 0.40 16.29
N LEU A 96 1.33 -0.80 16.77
CA LEU A 96 2.25 -1.59 17.59
C LEU A 96 3.56 -1.88 16.85
N LEU A 97 3.50 -2.27 15.56
CA LEU A 97 4.69 -2.52 14.76
C LEU A 97 5.56 -1.26 14.62
N LYS A 98 4.95 -0.09 14.43
CA LYS A 98 5.67 1.20 14.39
C LYS A 98 6.33 1.54 15.73
N GLU A 99 5.62 1.35 16.84
CA GLU A 99 6.20 1.57 18.17
C GLU A 99 7.34 0.59 18.45
N ASN A 100 7.18 -0.68 18.06
CA ASN A 100 8.23 -1.69 18.21
C ASN A 100 9.46 -1.37 17.35
N GLU A 101 9.26 -0.93 16.12
CA GLU A 101 10.35 -0.48 15.23
C GLU A 101 11.13 0.67 15.87
N GLN A 102 10.42 1.69 16.40
CA GLN A 102 11.05 2.81 17.10
C GLN A 102 11.86 2.35 18.32
N GLN A 103 11.29 1.50 19.18
CA GLN A 103 11.98 0.97 20.35
C GLN A 103 13.20 0.12 19.97
N ASN A 104 13.11 -0.68 18.91
CA ASN A 104 14.24 -1.47 18.42
C ASN A 104 15.37 -0.58 17.91
N LEU A 105 15.05 0.51 17.21
CA LEU A 105 16.04 1.49 16.74
C LEU A 105 16.75 2.18 17.91
N GLU A 106 16.00 2.58 18.94
CA GLU A 106 16.55 3.19 20.16
C GLU A 106 17.47 2.22 20.91
N LYS A 107 17.00 0.98 21.11
CA LYS A 107 17.79 -0.08 21.75
C LYS A 107 19.08 -0.36 20.97
N TRP A 108 18.98 -0.53 19.65
CA TRP A 108 20.14 -0.78 18.80
C TRP A 108 21.13 0.38 18.84
N THR A 109 20.65 1.62 18.83
CA THR A 109 21.49 2.82 18.93
C THR A 109 22.23 2.87 20.26
N LEU A 110 21.53 2.58 21.36
CA LEU A 110 22.16 2.55 22.70
C LEU A 110 23.21 1.44 22.78
N GLU A 111 22.89 0.23 22.34
CA GLU A 111 23.83 -0.90 22.32
C GLU A 111 25.07 -0.58 21.47
N LYS A 112 24.88 0.05 20.31
CA LYS A 112 25.98 0.50 19.45
C LYS A 112 26.88 1.50 20.18
N LEU A 113 26.32 2.55 20.79
CA LEU A 113 27.10 3.57 21.51
C LEU A 113 27.89 2.97 22.68
N LEU A 114 27.27 2.09 23.46
CA LEU A 114 27.95 1.41 24.58
C LEU A 114 29.08 0.51 24.09
N THR A 115 28.86 -0.21 23.00
CA THR A 115 29.89 -1.08 22.41
C THR A 115 31.04 -0.26 21.83
N GLU A 116 30.75 0.84 21.14
CA GLU A 116 31.76 1.76 20.62
C GLU A 116 32.60 2.35 21.75
N GLN A 117 31.98 2.80 22.84
CA GLN A 117 32.67 3.29 24.03
C GLN A 117 33.60 2.22 24.63
N ALA A 118 33.11 0.99 24.80
CA ALA A 118 33.91 -0.12 25.32
C ALA A 118 35.11 -0.46 24.41
N ILE A 119 34.92 -0.42 23.09
CA ILE A 119 36.01 -0.62 22.11
C ILE A 119 37.06 0.48 22.25
N THR A 120 36.66 1.75 22.37
CA THR A 120 37.59 2.87 22.56
C THR A 120 38.39 2.73 23.86
N GLU A 121 37.74 2.34 24.96
CA GLU A 121 38.40 2.13 26.24
C GLU A 121 39.39 0.96 26.20
N LEU A 122 38.98 -0.17 25.63
CA LEU A 122 39.85 -1.33 25.45
C LEU A 122 41.05 -1.01 24.54
N SER A 123 40.83 -0.30 23.44
CA SER A 123 41.91 0.11 22.54
C SER A 123 42.91 1.03 23.25
N THR A 124 42.42 2.01 24.01
CA THR A 124 43.25 2.91 24.82
C THR A 124 44.05 2.16 25.87
N SER A 125 43.44 1.19 26.56
CA SER A 125 44.14 0.35 27.54
C SER A 125 45.21 -0.53 26.88
N ASN A 126 44.91 -1.10 25.71
CA ASN A 126 45.84 -1.92 24.95
C ASN A 126 47.07 -1.11 24.49
N ASP A 127 46.86 0.11 23.99
CA ASP A 127 47.94 1.00 23.55
C ASP A 127 48.84 1.40 24.72
N LYS A 128 48.27 1.69 25.90
CA LYS A 128 49.05 1.96 27.11
C LYS A 128 49.91 0.76 27.52
N LEU A 129 49.35 -0.45 27.49
CA LEU A 129 50.08 -1.67 27.81
C LEU A 129 51.21 -1.93 26.82
N LYS A 130 50.98 -1.71 25.52
CA LYS A 130 52.04 -1.81 24.50
C LYS A 130 53.18 -0.84 24.77
N GLN A 131 52.87 0.43 25.05
CA GLN A 131 53.88 1.44 25.36
C GLN A 131 54.70 1.07 26.59
N GLU A 132 54.06 0.55 27.64
CA GLU A 132 54.74 0.13 28.85
C GLU A 132 55.63 -1.11 28.63
N CYS A 133 55.14 -2.10 27.88
CA CYS A 133 55.95 -3.25 27.47
C CYS A 133 57.18 -2.78 26.68
N GLU A 134 57.01 -1.89 25.69
CA GLU A 134 58.14 -1.34 24.92
C GLU A 134 59.15 -0.60 25.81
N ARG A 135 58.67 0.17 26.79
CA ARG A 135 59.54 0.86 27.76
C ARG A 135 60.38 -0.14 28.56
N LEU A 136 59.73 -1.15 29.13
CA LEU A 136 60.39 -2.19 29.92
C LEU A 136 61.38 -3.02 29.09
N TYR A 137 61.04 -3.34 27.83
CA TYR A 137 61.96 -4.03 26.92
C TYR A 137 63.22 -3.21 26.65
N ARG A 138 63.10 -1.89 26.41
CA ARG A 138 64.27 -1.02 26.22
C ARG A 138 65.14 -0.92 27.48
N GLU A 139 64.54 -0.95 28.66
CA GLU A 139 65.27 -0.92 29.93
C GLU A 139 66.07 -2.21 30.20
N LEU A 140 65.60 -3.35 29.69
CA LEU A 140 66.31 -4.64 29.77
C LEU A 140 67.46 -4.78 28.75
N GLU A 141 67.45 -3.99 27.68
CA GLU A 141 68.45 -4.04 26.60
C GLU A 141 69.70 -3.17 26.87
N ILE A 142 69.76 -2.50 28.03
CA ILE A 142 70.88 -1.66 28.53
C ILE A 142 71.57 -2.36 29.70
#